data_AF-A0AAV1CCG6-F1
#
_entry.id   AF-A0AAV1CCG6-F1
#
_cell.length_a   1.000
_cell.length_b   1.000
_cell.length_c   1.000
_cell.angle_alpha   90.00
_cell.angle_beta   90.00
_cell.angle_gamma   90.00
#
_symmetry.space_group_name_H-M   'P 1'
#
loop_
_entity.id
_entity.type
_entity.pdbx_description
1 polymer ?
#
loop_
_entity_poly.entity_id
_entity_poly.type
_entity_poly.pdbx_seq_one_letter_code
_entity_poly.pdbx_strand_id
1 'polypeptide(L)'
;MALSSSSTTMLYISAVIIALCLCVRGALGNVVCEELSKQSCAYAVSSSGKRCVLENKHVDRKMKEEEYTCRTSEIEAGDRFKGWIETDECVQSCGLDRNALGISSDSLLDSQFTRKLCSPPCFRGCPNVADLYFSVAVGEGMY
;
A
#
# COMPACT_ATOMS: atom_id res chain seq x y z
N MET A 1 -43.45 -19.44 -23.56
CA MET A 1 -42.88 -18.34 -22.76
C MET A 1 -41.53 -18.73 -22.10
N ALA A 2 -40.76 -19.65 -22.68
CA ALA A 2 -39.50 -20.16 -22.08
C ALA A 2 -38.22 -19.60 -22.73
N LEU A 3 -38.31 -18.99 -23.92
CA LEU A 3 -37.14 -18.43 -24.61
C LEU A 3 -36.68 -17.07 -24.03
N SER A 4 -37.56 -16.29 -23.39
CA SER A 4 -37.16 -15.00 -22.79
C SER A 4 -36.35 -15.20 -21.51
N SER A 5 -36.73 -16.17 -20.68
CA SER A 5 -36.09 -16.45 -19.38
C SER A 5 -34.61 -16.83 -19.52
N SER A 6 -34.29 -17.67 -20.52
CA SER A 6 -32.90 -18.10 -20.77
C SER A 6 -32.02 -16.97 -21.34
N SER A 7 -32.62 -16.02 -22.05
CA SER A 7 -31.92 -14.87 -22.62
C SER A 7 -31.62 -13.82 -21.56
N THR A 8 -32.56 -13.56 -20.65
CA THR A 8 -32.37 -12.67 -19.51
C THR A 8 -31.32 -13.20 -18.52
N THR A 9 -31.27 -14.51 -18.25
CA THR A 9 -30.24 -15.09 -17.37
C THR A 9 -28.84 -14.99 -17.97
N MET A 10 -28.70 -15.16 -19.29
CA MET A 10 -27.41 -15.01 -19.99
C MET A 10 -26.91 -13.55 -19.97
N LEU A 11 -27.81 -12.58 -20.16
CA LEU A 11 -27.49 -11.16 -20.06
C LEU A 11 -27.02 -10.78 -18.64
N TYR A 12 -27.67 -11.28 -17.60
CA TYR A 12 -27.27 -11.05 -16.20
C TYR A 12 -25.88 -11.61 -15.89
N ILE A 13 -25.60 -12.85 -16.29
CA ILE A 13 -24.28 -13.46 -16.08
C ILE A 13 -23.19 -12.65 -16.82
N SER A 14 -23.47 -12.23 -18.06
CA SER A 14 -22.54 -11.41 -18.83
C SER A 14 -22.25 -10.06 -18.15
N ALA A 15 -23.28 -9.40 -17.59
CA ALA A 15 -23.13 -8.13 -16.87
C ALA A 15 -22.32 -8.28 -15.57
N VAL A 16 -22.52 -9.37 -14.82
CA VAL A 16 -21.73 -9.69 -13.61
C VAL A 16 -20.28 -9.96 -13.97
N ILE A 17 -20.01 -10.72 -15.03
CA ILE A 17 -18.64 -10.98 -15.50
C ILE A 17 -17.97 -9.69 -15.96
N ILE A 18 -18.68 -8.84 -16.73
CA ILE A 18 -18.14 -7.55 -17.20
C ILE A 18 -17.85 -6.62 -16.01
N ALA A 19 -18.74 -6.54 -15.02
CA ALA A 19 -18.51 -5.77 -13.80
C ALA A 19 -17.30 -6.30 -13.03
N LEU A 20 -17.16 -7.62 -12.88
CA LEU A 20 -16.02 -8.26 -12.23
C LEU A 20 -14.71 -7.98 -12.99
N CYS A 21 -14.72 -8.08 -14.32
CA CYS A 21 -13.57 -7.76 -15.16
C CYS A 21 -13.17 -6.27 -15.09
N LEU A 22 -14.13 -5.36 -14.99
CA LEU A 22 -13.85 -3.92 -14.82
C LEU A 22 -13.24 -3.63 -13.44
N CYS A 23 -13.69 -4.30 -12.38
CA CYS A 23 -13.05 -4.24 -11.06
C CYS A 23 -11.59 -4.73 -11.12
N VAL A 24 -11.30 -5.79 -11.88
CA VAL A 24 -9.94 -6.32 -12.05
C VAL A 24 -9.07 -5.37 -12.90
N ARG A 25 -9.63 -4.66 -13.88
CA ARG A 25 -8.88 -3.67 -14.68
C ARG A 25 -8.42 -2.46 -13.86
N GLY A 26 -9.12 -2.12 -12.77
CA GLY A 26 -8.66 -1.12 -11.81
C GLY A 26 -7.40 -1.52 -11.03
N ALA A 27 -7.01 -2.80 -11.07
CA ALA A 27 -5.82 -3.34 -10.39
C ALA A 27 -4.59 -3.51 -11.31
N LEU A 28 -4.68 -3.14 -12.59
CA LEU A 28 -3.60 -3.27 -13.60
C LEU A 28 -3.01 -1.91 -14.02
N GLY A 29 -3.14 -0.90 -13.17
CA GLY A 29 -2.43 0.38 -13.34
C GLY A 29 -0.97 0.23 -12.90
N ASN A 30 -0.05 0.93 -13.58
CA ASN A 30 1.29 1.11 -13.03
C ASN A 30 1.20 1.94 -11.75
N VAL A 31 1.82 1.48 -10.67
CA VAL A 31 1.88 2.25 -9.43
C VAL A 31 2.94 3.34 -9.60
N VAL A 32 2.48 4.58 -9.67
CA VAL A 32 3.31 5.79 -9.65
C VAL A 32 3.03 6.48 -8.32
N CYS A 33 4.05 6.65 -7.47
CA CYS A 33 3.84 7.13 -6.10
C CYS A 33 3.13 8.49 -6.07
N GLU A 34 3.51 9.39 -6.97
CA GLU A 34 2.99 10.75 -7.07
C GLU A 34 1.50 10.81 -7.47
N GLU A 35 0.94 9.71 -7.99
CA GLU A 35 -0.48 9.58 -8.34
C GLU A 35 -1.31 8.93 -7.20
N LEU A 36 -0.67 8.46 -6.14
CA LEU A 36 -1.35 7.81 -5.02
C LEU A 36 -2.02 8.82 -4.10
N SER A 37 -3.22 8.45 -3.64
CA SER A 37 -3.90 9.16 -2.56
C SER A 37 -3.18 8.96 -1.21
N LYS A 38 -3.46 9.83 -0.24
CA LYS A 38 -2.94 9.72 1.14
C LYS A 38 -3.11 8.31 1.72
N GLN A 39 -4.26 7.68 1.49
CA GLN A 39 -4.61 6.38 2.07
C GLN A 39 -3.90 5.18 1.42
N SER A 40 -3.32 5.38 0.23
CA SER A 40 -2.63 4.32 -0.52
C SER A 40 -1.12 4.53 -0.61
N CYS A 41 -0.60 5.69 -0.18
CA CYS A 41 0.80 6.06 -0.31
C CYS A 41 1.73 5.29 0.64
N ALA A 42 1.42 5.33 1.95
CA ALA A 42 2.30 4.73 2.95
C ALA A 42 2.43 3.21 2.73
N TYR A 43 3.68 2.74 2.73
CA TYR A 43 4.08 1.34 2.52
C TYR A 43 3.81 0.79 1.11
N ALA A 44 3.48 1.63 0.13
CA ALA A 44 3.38 1.23 -1.26
C ALA A 44 4.75 1.15 -1.96
N VAL A 45 4.78 0.48 -3.09
CA VAL A 45 5.94 0.29 -3.95
C VAL A 45 5.53 0.59 -5.39
N SER A 46 6.28 1.48 -6.04
CA SER A 46 6.05 1.83 -7.43
C SER A 46 6.28 0.62 -8.35
N SER A 47 5.78 0.70 -9.58
CA SER A 47 6.10 -0.29 -10.62
C SER A 47 7.59 -0.36 -10.95
N SER A 48 8.37 0.70 -10.66
CA SER A 48 9.84 0.68 -10.80
C SER A 48 10.56 -0.03 -9.65
N GLY A 49 9.84 -0.41 -8.58
CA GLY A 49 10.40 -1.12 -7.42
C GLY A 49 10.91 -0.20 -6.31
N LYS A 50 10.67 1.10 -6.41
CA LYS A 50 11.03 2.07 -5.36
C LYS A 50 9.86 2.26 -4.40
N ARG A 51 10.14 2.45 -3.13
CA ARG A 51 9.10 2.62 -2.09
C ARG A 51 8.52 4.01 -2.11
N CYS A 52 7.22 4.13 -1.87
CA CYS A 52 6.51 5.40 -1.76
C CYS A 52 6.55 5.93 -0.32
N VAL A 53 6.61 7.25 -0.19
CA VAL A 53 6.69 7.96 1.09
C VAL A 53 5.69 9.11 1.13
N LEU A 54 4.97 9.21 2.24
CA LEU A 54 4.06 10.32 2.48
C LEU A 54 4.83 11.50 3.10
N GLU A 55 4.65 12.68 2.52
CA GLU A 55 5.26 13.93 2.97
C GLU A 55 4.18 14.99 3.21
N ASN A 56 4.45 15.92 4.13
CA ASN A 56 3.64 17.13 4.25
C ASN A 56 3.99 18.08 3.11
N LYS A 57 2.98 18.60 2.42
CA LYS A 57 3.19 19.74 1.53
C LYS A 57 3.50 20.95 2.42
N HIS A 58 4.53 21.72 2.07
CA HIS A 58 4.79 23.00 2.71
C HIS A 58 3.62 23.94 2.41
N VAL A 59 2.62 23.98 3.30
CA VAL A 59 1.53 24.93 3.23
C VAL A 59 2.00 26.20 3.94
N ASP A 60 2.09 27.31 3.21
CA ASP A 60 2.20 28.64 3.81
C ASP A 60 1.19 28.73 4.97
N ARG A 61 1.64 29.13 6.16
CA ARG A 61 0.91 29.13 7.46
C ARG A 61 -0.51 29.77 7.45
N LYS A 62 -0.97 30.29 6.31
CA LYS A 62 -2.28 30.92 6.09
C LYS A 62 -3.37 29.96 5.66
N MET A 63 -3.06 28.78 5.11
CA MET A 63 -4.08 27.79 4.70
C MET A 63 -4.16 26.66 5.74
N LYS A 64 -5.35 26.45 6.30
CA LYS A 64 -5.60 25.62 7.50
C LYS A 64 -5.78 24.12 7.20
N GLU A 65 -5.47 23.69 5.98
CA GLU A 65 -5.64 22.31 5.55
C GLU A 65 -4.26 21.71 5.31
N GLU A 66 -3.96 20.62 6.03
CA GLU A 66 -2.75 19.83 5.84
C GLU A 66 -2.83 19.15 4.48
N GLU A 67 -2.16 19.72 3.48
CA GLU A 67 -2.03 19.08 2.17
C GLU A 67 -0.87 18.08 2.23
N TYR A 68 -1.11 16.85 1.82
CA TYR A 68 -0.10 15.79 1.81
C TYR A 68 0.30 15.46 0.37
N THR A 69 1.55 15.07 0.17
CA THR A 69 2.05 14.61 -1.12
C THR A 69 2.72 13.26 -0.97
N CYS A 70 2.45 12.34 -1.91
CA CYS A 70 3.16 11.07 -1.99
C CYS A 70 4.35 11.21 -2.95
N ARG A 71 5.51 10.67 -2.58
CA ARG A 71 6.72 10.72 -3.40
C ARG A 71 7.41 9.37 -3.47
N THR A 72 8.14 9.16 -4.55
CA THR A 72 9.05 8.04 -4.69
C THR A 72 10.31 8.26 -3.83
N SER A 73 10.65 7.32 -2.97
CA SER A 73 11.89 7.32 -2.18
C SER A 73 13.05 6.62 -2.91
N GLU A 74 14.25 6.72 -2.35
CA GLU A 74 15.43 6.00 -2.84
C GLU A 74 15.54 4.56 -2.31
N ILE A 75 14.61 4.12 -1.45
CA ILE A 75 14.65 2.78 -0.86
C ILE A 75 14.02 1.81 -1.85
N GLU A 76 14.81 0.84 -2.30
CA GLU A 76 14.35 -0.24 -3.18
C GLU A 76 13.61 -1.31 -2.37
N ALA A 77 12.55 -1.86 -2.96
CA ALA A 77 11.87 -3.04 -2.44
C ALA A 77 12.33 -4.28 -3.20
N GLY A 78 12.22 -5.46 -2.58
CA GLY A 78 12.44 -6.71 -3.29
C GLY A 78 11.57 -6.85 -4.53
N ASP A 79 12.11 -7.45 -5.61
CA ASP A 79 11.48 -7.49 -6.95
C ASP A 79 10.00 -7.95 -6.96
N ARG A 80 9.64 -8.86 -6.06
CA ARG A 80 8.28 -9.41 -5.93
C ARG A 80 7.23 -8.37 -5.49
N PHE A 81 7.66 -7.20 -5.03
CA PHE A 81 6.79 -6.13 -4.53
C PHE A 81 6.64 -4.97 -5.51
N LYS A 82 7.16 -5.06 -6.74
CA LYS A 82 6.93 -4.04 -7.76
C LYS A 82 5.43 -3.84 -8.00
N GLY A 83 4.96 -2.59 -7.88
CA GLY A 83 3.55 -2.25 -8.02
C GLY A 83 2.67 -2.69 -6.83
N TRP A 84 3.25 -2.87 -5.64
CA TRP A 84 2.52 -3.33 -4.46
C TRP A 84 1.90 -2.18 -3.67
N ILE A 85 0.66 -2.35 -3.22
CA ILE A 85 0.00 -1.46 -2.25
C ILE A 85 -0.51 -2.34 -1.12
N GLU A 86 -0.05 -2.10 0.11
CA GLU A 86 -0.51 -2.87 1.26
C GLU A 86 -2.01 -2.66 1.51
N THR A 87 -2.66 -3.62 2.17
CA THR A 87 -4.06 -3.50 2.61
C THR A 87 -4.14 -2.85 4.00
N ASP A 88 -5.30 -2.31 4.35
CA ASP A 88 -5.50 -1.71 5.68
C ASP A 88 -5.43 -2.76 6.80
N GLU A 89 -5.90 -3.98 6.53
CA GLU A 89 -5.76 -5.12 7.43
C GLU A 89 -4.28 -5.40 7.74
N CYS A 90 -3.44 -5.35 6.70
CA CYS A 90 -2.01 -5.52 6.84
C CYS A 90 -1.40 -4.42 7.73
N VAL A 91 -1.63 -3.16 7.38
CA VAL A 91 -1.12 -1.99 8.12
C VAL A 91 -1.53 -2.05 9.60
N GLN A 92 -2.80 -2.36 9.88
CA GLN A 92 -3.32 -2.47 11.24
C GLN A 92 -2.70 -3.65 12.02
N SER A 93 -2.51 -4.79 11.37
CA SER A 93 -1.89 -5.99 11.95
C SER A 93 -0.44 -5.73 12.38
N CYS A 94 0.29 -4.92 11.62
CA CYS A 94 1.64 -4.48 11.96
C CYS A 94 1.69 -3.31 12.97
N GLY A 95 0.55 -2.68 13.26
CA GLY A 95 0.49 -1.50 14.12
C GLY A 95 1.06 -0.25 13.49
N LEU A 96 0.98 -0.19 12.17
CA LEU A 96 1.37 0.94 11.36
C LEU A 96 0.18 1.89 11.14
N ASP A 97 0.46 3.09 10.64
CA ASP A 97 -0.53 4.11 10.32
C ASP A 97 -0.37 4.55 8.86
N ARG A 98 -1.47 4.65 8.12
CA ARG A 98 -1.49 5.17 6.73
C ARG A 98 -1.05 6.63 6.63
N ASN A 99 -1.16 7.36 7.72
CA ASN A 99 -0.77 8.76 7.81
C ASN A 99 0.69 8.92 8.27
N ALA A 100 1.43 7.83 8.43
CA ALA A 100 2.85 7.89 8.78
C ALA A 100 3.62 8.70 7.72
N LEU A 101 4.32 9.73 8.19
CA LEU A 101 5.19 10.55 7.35
C LEU A 101 6.57 9.93 7.31
N GLY A 102 7.17 9.91 6.12
CA GLY A 102 8.51 9.34 5.97
C GLY A 102 8.56 7.82 6.18
N ILE A 103 9.80 7.33 6.23
CA ILE A 103 10.15 6.02 6.76
C ILE A 103 11.18 6.30 7.86
N SER A 104 10.88 5.91 9.10
CA SER A 104 11.73 6.18 10.27
C SER A 104 12.31 4.89 10.82
N SER A 105 13.63 4.85 10.99
CA SER A 105 14.36 3.78 11.67
C SER A 105 14.16 3.79 13.19
N ASP A 106 13.87 4.95 13.79
CA ASP A 106 13.65 5.09 15.24
C ASP A 106 12.52 4.20 15.76
N SER A 107 11.53 3.89 14.91
CA SER A 107 10.44 2.98 15.27
C SER A 107 10.96 1.59 15.69
N LEU A 108 12.08 1.14 15.12
CA LEU A 108 12.70 -0.14 15.46
C LEU A 108 13.29 -0.17 16.88
N LEU A 109 13.56 0.98 17.48
CA LEU A 109 14.01 1.09 18.87
C LEU A 109 12.86 0.89 19.86
N ASP A 110 11.61 1.03 19.43
CA ASP A 110 10.45 0.72 20.25
C ASP A 110 10.18 -0.79 20.30
N SER A 111 10.41 -1.38 21.46
CA SER A 111 10.12 -2.79 21.72
C SER A 111 8.66 -3.19 21.46
N GLN A 112 7.69 -2.28 21.63
CA GLN A 112 6.28 -2.58 21.36
C GLN A 112 6.02 -2.69 19.86
N PHE A 113 6.53 -1.72 19.09
CA PHE A 113 6.51 -1.76 17.64
C PHE A 113 7.17 -3.03 17.10
N THR A 114 8.42 -3.31 17.48
CA THR A 114 9.17 -4.47 17.00
C THR A 114 8.47 -5.79 17.33
N ARG A 115 7.87 -5.92 18.52
CA ARG A 115 7.06 -7.11 18.87
C ARG A 115 5.83 -7.27 17.97
N LYS A 116 5.19 -6.17 17.57
CA LYS A 116 4.01 -6.22 16.69
C LYS A 116 4.41 -6.50 15.24
N LEU A 117 5.50 -5.90 14.77
CA LEU A 117 6.10 -6.16 13.46
C LEU A 117 6.49 -7.65 13.31
N CYS A 118 7.10 -8.24 14.34
CA CYS A 118 7.50 -9.66 14.34
C CYS A 118 6.36 -10.62 14.70
N SER A 119 5.14 -10.13 14.94
CA SER A 119 4.00 -11.00 15.26
C SER A 119 3.59 -11.82 14.03
N PRO A 120 3.09 -13.06 14.20
CA PRO A 120 2.68 -13.90 13.07
C PRO A 120 1.66 -13.24 12.11
N PRO A 121 0.65 -12.47 12.59
CA PRO A 121 -0.26 -11.75 11.70
C PRO A 121 0.44 -10.75 10.79
N CYS A 122 1.36 -9.93 11.32
CA CYS A 122 2.11 -8.97 10.52
C CYS A 122 3.15 -9.66 9.64
N PHE A 123 4.03 -10.47 10.21
CA PHE A 123 5.17 -11.02 9.48
C PHE A 123 4.75 -11.92 8.30
N ARG A 124 3.63 -12.63 8.42
CA ARG A 124 3.10 -13.49 7.34
C ARG A 124 2.08 -12.77 6.46
N GLY A 125 1.30 -11.85 7.03
CA GLY A 125 0.26 -11.11 6.30
C GLY A 125 0.79 -9.93 5.50
N CYS A 126 1.97 -9.41 5.86
CA CYS A 126 2.57 -8.19 5.33
C CYS A 126 4.03 -8.38 4.91
N PRO A 127 4.30 -9.24 3.93
CA PRO A 127 5.67 -9.53 3.53
C PRO A 127 6.43 -8.30 3.01
N ASN A 128 5.76 -7.29 2.45
CA ASN A 128 6.40 -6.05 1.98
C ASN A 128 6.76 -5.10 3.13
N VAL A 129 5.90 -4.97 4.15
CA VAL A 129 6.24 -4.26 5.41
C VAL A 129 7.42 -4.91 6.12
N ALA A 130 7.45 -6.24 6.22
CA ALA A 130 8.57 -6.94 6.84
C ALA A 130 9.88 -6.70 6.07
N ASP A 131 9.84 -6.76 4.74
CA ASP A 131 10.96 -6.44 3.84
C ASP A 131 11.46 -5.00 4.00
N LEU A 132 10.53 -4.04 4.17
CA LEU A 132 10.85 -2.63 4.40
C LEU A 132 11.70 -2.46 5.65
N TYR A 133 11.18 -2.90 6.78
CA TYR A 133 11.85 -2.66 8.07
C TYR A 133 13.13 -3.49 8.22
N PHE A 134 13.22 -4.65 7.56
CA PHE A 134 14.49 -5.37 7.45
C PHE A 134 15.52 -4.58 6.63
N SER A 135 15.12 -4.02 5.48
CA SER A 135 16.01 -3.18 4.66
C SER A 135 16.47 -1.93 5.40
N VAL A 136 15.58 -1.30 6.18
CA VAL A 136 15.93 -0.16 7.04
C VAL A 136 16.93 -0.58 8.13
N ALA A 137 16.67 -1.68 8.84
CA ALA A 137 17.57 -2.19 9.87
C ALA A 137 18.98 -2.49 9.32
N VAL A 138 19.06 -3.13 8.14
CA VAL A 138 20.33 -3.38 7.45
C VAL A 138 21.04 -2.07 7.08
N GLY A 139 20.29 -1.07 6.58
CA GLY A 139 20.83 0.25 6.26
C GLY A 139 21.39 1.00 7.47
N GLU A 140 20.84 0.75 8.66
CA GLU A 140 21.29 1.31 9.94
C GLU A 140 22.41 0.48 10.61
N GLY A 141 22.80 -0.65 10.01
CA GLY A 141 23.83 -1.54 10.56
C GLY A 141 23.36 -2.42 11.73
N MET A 142 22.06 -2.61 11.88
CA MET A 142 21.46 -3.58 12.81
C MET A 142 21.44 -4.97 12.18
N TYR A 143 21.97 -5.99 12.87
CA TYR A 143 22.05 -7.38 12.39
C TYR A 143 21.73 -8.41 13.48
#